data_AF-A0A0D6KDN1-F1
#
_entry.id   AF-A0A0D6KDN1-F1
#
_cell.length_a   1.000
_cell.length_b   1.000
_cell.length_c   1.000
_cell.angle_alpha   90.00
_cell.angle_beta   90.00
_cell.angle_gamma   90.00
#
_symmetry.space_group_name_H-M   'P 1'
#
loop_
_entity.id
_entity.type
_entity.pdbx_description
1 polymer ?
#
loop_
_entity_poly.entity_id
_entity_poly.type
_entity_poly.pdbx_seq_one_letter_code
_entity_poly.pdbx_strand_id
1 'polypeptide(L)'
;KLAHELTDRFDILCFETLNLKGMQRLWGRQISDLAFGEFLQILEWVAKKKNKLVVFIDQWYPSSKTCSNCKHILESLDLSLPVRSFFSELAKKVYL
;
A
#
# COMPACT_ATOMS: atom_id res chain seq x y z
N LYS A 1 -10.92 4.04 -15.18
CA LYS A 1 -9.78 3.55 -16.00
C LYS A 1 -8.83 2.70 -15.16
N LEU A 2 -8.14 3.27 -14.17
CA LEU A 2 -7.20 2.53 -13.30
C LEU A 2 -7.80 1.28 -12.63
N ALA A 3 -9.03 1.35 -12.11
CA ALA A 3 -9.70 0.18 -11.51
C ALA A 3 -9.85 -1.01 -12.47
N HIS A 4 -10.11 -0.74 -13.75
CA HIS A 4 -10.17 -1.79 -14.76
C HIS A 4 -8.78 -2.37 -15.03
N GLU A 5 -7.77 -1.51 -15.20
CA GLU A 5 -6.39 -1.93 -15.44
C GLU A 5 -5.85 -2.82 -14.32
N LEU A 6 -6.06 -2.43 -13.06
CA LEU A 6 -5.60 -3.22 -11.91
C LEU A 6 -6.30 -4.58 -11.85
N THR A 7 -7.61 -4.62 -12.09
CA THR A 7 -8.40 -5.88 -12.06
C THR A 7 -8.18 -6.77 -13.28
N ASP A 8 -7.63 -6.23 -14.37
CA ASP A 8 -7.17 -7.02 -15.52
C ASP A 8 -5.80 -7.65 -15.27
N ARG A 9 -4.95 -7.00 -14.47
CA ARG A 9 -3.59 -7.48 -14.18
C ARG A 9 -3.48 -8.40 -12.97
N PHE A 10 -4.37 -8.25 -11.99
CA PHE A 10 -4.27 -8.94 -10.71
C PHE A 10 -5.59 -9.61 -10.34
N ASP A 11 -5.50 -10.83 -9.81
CA ASP A 11 -6.66 -11.57 -9.29
C ASP A 11 -7.01 -11.20 -7.85
N ILE A 12 -5.99 -10.80 -7.08
CA ILE A 12 -6.10 -10.42 -5.67
C ILE A 12 -5.44 -9.06 -5.50
N LEU A 13 -6.18 -8.10 -4.94
CA LEU A 13 -5.72 -6.75 -4.68
C LEU A 13 -5.78 -6.49 -3.16
N CYS A 14 -4.62 -6.20 -2.57
CA CYS A 14 -4.51 -5.92 -1.14
C CYS A 14 -4.30 -4.43 -0.90
N PHE A 15 -5.11 -3.83 -0.04
CA PHE A 15 -5.01 -2.41 0.34
C PHE A 15 -4.80 -2.27 1.84
N GLU A 16 -3.90 -1.38 2.23
CA GLU A 16 -3.77 -1.01 3.64
C GLU A 16 -4.91 -0.10 4.05
N THR A 17 -5.46 -0.37 5.24
CA THR A 17 -6.42 0.54 5.86
C THR A 17 -5.68 1.80 6.31
N LEU A 18 -5.72 2.83 5.46
CA LEU A 18 -5.05 4.10 5.75
C LEU A 18 -5.97 5.00 6.61
N ASN A 19 -5.46 5.58 7.70
CA ASN A 19 -6.21 6.52 8.53
C ASN A 19 -6.34 7.89 7.84
N LEU A 20 -7.18 7.94 6.80
CA LEU A 20 -7.41 9.15 6.00
C LEU A 20 -7.85 10.35 6.84
N LYS A 21 -8.63 10.13 7.91
CA LYS A 21 -9.05 11.20 8.82
C LYS A 21 -7.87 11.79 9.59
N GLY A 22 -6.98 10.95 10.11
CA GLY A 22 -5.74 11.38 10.75
C GLY A 22 -4.84 12.13 9.77
N MET A 23 -4.68 11.58 8.57
CA MET A 23 -3.89 12.21 7.50
C MET A 23 -4.48 13.54 7.04
N GLN A 24 -5.80 13.67 6.92
CA GLN A 24 -6.45 14.93 6.57
C GLN A 24 -6.24 16.00 7.64
N ARG A 25 -6.13 15.63 8.92
CA ARG A 25 -5.80 16.59 9.99
C ARG A 25 -4.35 17.09 9.89
N LEU A 26 -3.42 16.24 9.44
CA LEU A 26 -1.99 16.58 9.32
C LEU A 26 -1.63 17.27 8.00
N TRP A 27 -2.23 16.82 6.90
CA TRP A 27 -1.88 17.20 5.52
C TRP A 27 -3.02 17.91 4.77
N GLY A 28 -4.17 18.11 5.42
CA GLY A 28 -5.22 19.01 4.97
C GLY A 28 -5.81 18.66 3.60
N ARG A 29 -5.95 19.68 2.76
CA ARG A 29 -6.60 19.63 1.45
C ARG A 29 -5.96 18.61 0.51
N GLN A 30 -4.64 18.40 0.59
CA GLN A 30 -3.94 17.45 -0.27
C GLN A 30 -4.52 16.04 -0.16
N ILE A 31 -4.92 15.61 1.05
CA ILE A 31 -5.53 14.29 1.26
C ILE A 31 -6.99 14.27 0.79
N SER A 32 -7.71 15.37 0.93
CA SER A 32 -9.07 15.51 0.42
C SER A 32 -9.12 15.43 -1.11
N ASP A 33 -8.12 15.95 -1.81
CA ASP A 33 -8.05 15.97 -3.27
C ASP A 33 -7.70 14.60 -3.88
N LEU A 34 -7.25 13.62 -3.08
CA LEU A 34 -6.84 12.30 -3.57
C LEU A 34 -8.01 11.37 -3.96
N ALA A 35 -9.26 11.72 -3.62
CA ALA A 35 -10.47 10.95 -3.90
C ALA A 35 -10.34 9.44 -3.60
N PHE A 36 -9.51 9.08 -2.62
CA PHE A 36 -9.07 7.68 -2.42
C PHE A 36 -10.24 6.77 -2.02
N GLY A 37 -11.15 7.27 -1.19
CA GLY A 37 -12.37 6.55 -0.80
C GLY A 37 -13.31 6.26 -1.97
N GLU A 38 -13.49 7.23 -2.88
CA GLU A 38 -14.32 7.05 -4.08
C GLU A 38 -13.67 6.07 -5.04
N PHE A 39 -12.35 6.15 -5.22
CA PHE A 39 -11.60 5.20 -6.02
C PHE A 39 -11.75 3.76 -5.50
N LEU A 40 -11.63 3.54 -4.19
CA LEU A 40 -11.81 2.21 -3.60
C LEU A 40 -13.22 1.66 -3.85
N GLN A 41 -14.27 2.47 -3.70
CA GLN A 41 -15.64 2.05 -3.99
C GLN A 41 -15.81 1.60 -5.45
N ILE A 42 -15.25 2.37 -6.39
CA ILE A 42 -15.27 2.01 -7.82
C ILE A 42 -14.48 0.72 -8.05
N LEU A 43 -13.31 0.58 -7.43
CA LEU A 43 -12.46 -0.60 -7.58
C LEU A 43 -13.14 -1.86 -7.06
N GLU A 44 -13.72 -1.82 -5.86
CA GLU A 44 -14.47 -2.94 -5.28
C GLU A 44 -15.63 -3.36 -6.18
N TRP A 45 -16.35 -2.38 -6.74
CA TRP A 45 -17.43 -2.66 -7.68
C TRP A 45 -16.93 -3.36 -8.95
N VAL A 46 -15.85 -2.86 -9.58
CA VAL A 46 -15.26 -3.47 -10.78
C VAL A 46 -14.71 -4.86 -10.47
N ALA A 47 -14.01 -5.02 -9.35
CA ALA A 47 -13.44 -6.29 -8.90
C ALA A 47 -14.56 -7.34 -8.72
N LYS A 48 -15.65 -6.97 -8.06
CA LYS A 48 -16.83 -7.84 -7.91
C LYS A 48 -17.41 -8.26 -9.25
N LYS A 49 -17.51 -7.34 -10.22
CA LYS A 49 -18.00 -7.66 -11.58
C LYS A 49 -17.10 -8.64 -12.32
N LYS A 50 -15.79 -8.60 -12.07
CA LYS A 50 -14.79 -9.47 -12.71
C LYS A 50 -14.41 -10.70 -11.86
N ASN A 51 -15.14 -10.96 -10.78
CA ASN A 51 -14.88 -12.05 -9.83
C ASN A 51 -13.45 -12.03 -9.26
N LYS A 52 -12.95 -10.82 -8.94
CA LYS A 52 -11.63 -10.56 -8.35
C LYS A 52 -11.76 -10.32 -6.84
N LEU A 53 -10.71 -10.60 -6.09
CA LEU A 53 -10.70 -10.45 -4.64
C LEU A 53 -10.04 -9.12 -4.24
N VAL A 54 -10.71 -8.35 -3.38
CA VAL A 54 -10.13 -7.18 -2.71
C VAL A 54 -10.02 -7.48 -1.23
N VAL A 55 -8.83 -7.31 -0.67
CA VAL A 55 -8.52 -7.56 0.74
C VAL A 55 -8.01 -6.29 1.39
N PHE A 56 -8.58 -5.92 2.53
CA PHE A 56 -8.06 -4.84 3.35
C PHE A 56 -7.19 -5.41 4.45
N ILE A 57 -5.93 -4.98 4.47
CA ILE A 57 -4.95 -5.33 5.50
C ILE A 57 -5.11 -4.32 6.64
N ASP A 58 -5.02 -4.82 7.86
CA ASP A 58 -5.08 -4.03 9.08
C ASP A 58 -3.96 -2.97 9.11
N GLN A 59 -4.28 -1.79 9.64
CA GLN A 59 -3.38 -0.64 9.68
C GLN A 59 -2.15 -0.84 10.58
N TRP A 60 -2.20 -1.79 11.52
CA TRP A 60 -1.10 -2.13 12.43
C TRP A 60 -0.18 -3.20 11.88
N TYR A 61 -0.49 -3.78 10.71
CA TYR A 61 0.39 -4.71 10.04
C TYR A 61 1.65 -3.97 9.54
N PRO A 62 2.87 -4.41 9.93
CA PRO A 62 4.11 -3.67 9.66
C PRO A 62 4.63 -3.89 8.23
N SER A 63 3.77 -3.80 7.22
CA SER A 63 4.09 -4.02 5.80
C SER A 63 5.29 -3.19 5.33
N SER A 64 5.28 -1.89 5.64
CA SER A 64 6.33 -0.94 5.27
C SER A 64 7.64 -1.17 6.02
N LYS A 65 7.61 -1.86 7.16
CA LYS A 65 8.80 -2.26 7.93
C LYS A 65 9.25 -3.69 7.63
N THR A 66 8.45 -4.47 6.90
CA THR A 66 8.73 -5.88 6.62
C THR A 66 9.44 -6.02 5.28
N CYS A 67 10.64 -6.58 5.29
CA CYS A 67 11.34 -6.91 4.05
C CYS A 67 10.53 -7.95 3.26
N SER A 68 10.19 -7.63 2.02
CA SER A 68 9.43 -8.55 1.15
C SER A 68 10.18 -9.86 0.86
N ASN A 69 11.53 -9.79 0.79
CA ASN A 69 12.43 -10.90 0.50
C ASN A 69 12.69 -11.81 1.72
N CYS A 70 13.14 -11.24 2.85
CA CYS A 70 13.59 -12.04 4.01
C CYS A 70 12.62 -12.03 5.21
N LYS A 71 11.51 -11.29 5.13
CA LYS A 71 10.49 -11.16 6.20
C LYS A 71 10.98 -10.53 7.51
N HIS A 72 12.20 -10.02 7.55
CA HIS A 72 12.68 -9.25 8.69
C HIS A 72 11.86 -7.97 8.88
N ILE A 73 11.49 -7.67 10.12
CA ILE A 73 10.72 -6.49 10.50
C ILE A 73 11.69 -5.48 11.12
N LEU A 74 11.80 -4.32 10.51
CA LEU A 74 12.61 -3.21 11.03
C LEU A 74 11.98 -2.61 12.29
N GLU A 75 12.82 -2.31 13.28
CA GLU A 75 12.38 -1.72 14.54
C GLU A 75 11.88 -0.27 14.33
N SER A 76 12.65 0.53 13.59
CA SER A 76 12.32 1.89 13.21
C SER A 76 12.39 2.09 11.69
N LEU A 77 11.56 3.01 11.19
CA LEU A 77 11.55 3.41 9.79
C LEU A 77 11.89 4.90 9.71
N ASP A 78 13.04 5.22 9.10
CA ASP A 78 13.40 6.59 8.75
C ASP A 78 12.68 7.00 7.46
N LEU A 79 11.67 7.86 7.61
CA LEU A 79 10.84 8.37 6.50
C LEU A 79 11.53 9.50 5.71
N SER A 80 12.70 9.97 6.13
CA SER A 80 13.49 10.94 5.37
C SER A 80 14.20 10.31 4.17
N LEU A 81 14.33 8.98 4.17
CA LEU A 81 14.92 8.21 3.10
C LEU A 81 13.86 7.89 2.01
N PRO A 82 14.20 8.01 0.71
CA PRO A 82 13.26 7.71 -0.37
C PRO A 82 12.80 6.25 -0.30
N VAL A 83 11.50 6.02 -0.52
CA VAL A 83 10.73 4.76 -0.32
C VAL A 83 11.34 3.50 -0.99
N ARG A 84 12.33 3.65 -1.87
CA ARG A 84 13.06 2.55 -2.52
C ARG A 84 14.42 2.21 -1.91
N SER A 85 14.84 2.89 -0.85
CA SER A 85 16.14 2.70 -0.21
C SER A 85 16.09 1.83 1.05
N PHE A 86 15.17 0.86 1.09
CA PHE A 86 15.23 -0.24 2.06
C PHE A 86 16.31 -1.24 1.65
N PHE A 87 17.56 -0.87 1.85
CA PHE A 87 18.66 -1.82 1.92
C PHE A 87 19.12 -1.89 3.37
N SER A 88 18.59 -2.86 4.10
CA SER A 88 19.23 -3.29 5.34
C SER A 88 20.66 -3.70 4.99
N GLU A 89 21.62 -3.01 5.60
CA GLU A 89 23.07 -3.19 5.49
C GLU A 89 23.54 -4.62 5.81
N LEU A 90 22.65 -5.47 6.35
CA LEU A 90 22.85 -6.89 6.61
C LEU A 90 22.59 -7.83 5.41
N ALA A 91 21.95 -7.37 4.32
CA ALA A 91 21.41 -8.26 3.28
C ALA A 91 22.05 -8.13 1.88
N LYS A 92 23.25 -7.55 1.76
CA LYS A 92 23.94 -7.41 0.46
C LYS A 92 25.39 -7.94 0.45
N LYS A 93 25.59 -9.11 1.05
CA LYS A 93 26.47 -10.08 0.39
C LYS A 93 25.61 -10.70 -0.73
N VAL A 94 25.97 -10.44 -1.97
CA VAL A 94 25.36 -10.96 -3.21
C VAL A 94 24.05 -10.27 -3.61
N TYR A 95 24.07 -9.59 -4.77
CA TYR A 95 23.22 -9.82 -5.96
C TYR A 95 23.28 -8.57 -6.86
N LEU A 96 23.63 -8.85 -8.13
CA LEU A 96 23.58 -7.96 -9.30
C LEU A 96 22.16 -7.42 -9.54
#